data_AF-A0A7T5ELE6-F1
#
_entry.id   AF-A0A7T5ELE6-F1
#
_cell.length_a   1.000
_cell.length_b   1.000
_cell.length_c   1.000
_cell.angle_alpha   90.00
_cell.angle_beta   90.00
_cell.angle_gamma   90.00
#
_symmetry.space_group_name_H-M   'P 1'
#
loop_
_entity.id
_entity.type
_entity.pdbx_description
1 polymer ?
#
loop_
_entity_poly.entity_id
_entity_poly.type
_entity_poly.pdbx_seq_one_letter_code
_entity_poly.pdbx_strand_id
1 'polypeptide(L)'
;MSEQLHEPGTVTHYMKVEPAVLEMHPGQTAQLKAYLVWMDGREEEITERVRWSTEQPQIGTISKSGAVTVAVVGTMTVLAQYGE
;
A
#
# COMPACT_ATOMS: atom_id res chain seq x y z
N MET A 1 28.82 -13.60 -31.60
CA MET A 1 28.66 -12.98 -30.28
C MET A 1 27.17 -12.87 -30.04
N SER A 2 26.66 -13.64 -29.10
CA SER A 2 25.27 -13.57 -28.65
C SER A 2 25.11 -12.29 -27.85
N GLU A 3 24.36 -11.32 -28.38
CA GLU A 3 23.88 -10.20 -27.58
C GLU A 3 22.93 -10.79 -26.53
N GLN A 4 23.44 -10.94 -25.32
CA GLN A 4 22.64 -11.25 -24.17
C GLN A 4 21.75 -10.02 -23.95
N LEU A 5 20.49 -10.13 -24.40
CA LEU A 5 19.44 -9.18 -24.08
C LEU A 5 19.51 -8.98 -22.57
N HIS A 6 19.89 -7.78 -22.13
CA HIS A 6 19.69 -7.40 -20.75
C HIS A 6 18.18 -7.46 -20.56
N GLU A 7 17.69 -8.42 -19.78
CA GLU A 7 16.37 -8.31 -19.15
C GLU A 7 16.29 -6.86 -18.65
N PRO A 8 15.36 -6.02 -19.14
CA PRO A 8 15.34 -4.61 -18.75
C PRO A 8 15.27 -4.59 -17.23
N GLY A 9 16.35 -4.13 -16.59
CA GLY A 9 16.50 -4.16 -15.15
C GLY A 9 15.25 -3.57 -14.54
N THR A 10 14.51 -4.38 -13.79
CA THR A 10 13.25 -3.97 -13.19
C THR A 10 13.62 -2.94 -12.11
N VAL A 11 13.60 -1.66 -12.48
CA VAL A 11 13.83 -0.55 -11.56
C VAL A 11 12.47 0.01 -11.17
N THR A 12 12.17 -0.09 -9.88
CA THR A 12 10.98 0.54 -9.31
C THR A 12 11.10 2.06 -9.45
N HIS A 13 10.03 2.72 -9.88
CA HIS A 13 9.96 4.17 -9.95
C HIS A 13 9.40 4.77 -8.66
N TYR A 14 8.20 4.34 -8.24
CA TYR A 14 7.59 4.74 -6.97
C TYR A 14 6.64 3.66 -6.44
N MET A 15 6.22 3.83 -5.18
CA MET A 15 5.12 3.06 -4.57
C MET A 15 3.87 3.95 -4.49
N LYS A 16 2.70 3.37 -4.77
CA LYS A 16 1.40 4.02 -4.52
C LYS A 16 0.51 3.15 -3.63
N VAL A 17 -0.42 3.78 -2.93
CA VAL A 17 -1.47 3.13 -2.13
C VAL A 17 -2.83 3.60 -2.62
N GLU A 18 -3.76 2.66 -2.82
CA GLU A 18 -5.10 2.92 -3.32
C GLU A 18 -6.17 2.25 -2.45
N PRO A 19 -7.30 2.94 -2.18
CA PRO A 19 -7.49 4.38 -2.35
C PRO A 19 -6.57 5.19 -1.43
N ALA A 20 -6.16 6.39 -1.88
CA ALA A 20 -5.30 7.27 -1.09
C ALA A 20 -6.04 7.94 0.09
N VAL A 21 -7.36 8.12 -0.05
CA VAL A 21 -8.25 8.70 0.97
C VAL A 21 -9.49 7.85 1.07
N LEU A 22 -9.93 7.61 2.31
CA LEU A 22 -11.16 6.89 2.64
C LEU A 22 -12.04 7.78 3.50
N GLU A 23 -13.31 7.90 3.15
CA GLU A 23 -14.35 8.44 4.02
C GLU A 23 -15.19 7.27 4.51
N MET A 24 -15.18 7.05 5.83
CA MET A 24 -15.78 5.87 6.45
C MET A 24 -16.54 6.26 7.71
N HIS A 25 -17.61 5.53 7.99
CA HIS A 25 -18.33 5.56 9.25
C HIS A 25 -17.77 4.53 10.24
N PRO A 26 -17.91 4.78 11.56
CA PRO A 26 -17.59 3.79 12.58
C PRO A 26 -18.25 2.43 12.29
N GLY A 27 -17.49 1.34 12.48
CA GLY A 27 -17.89 -0.03 12.20
C GLY A 27 -17.65 -0.49 10.75
N GLN A 28 -17.26 0.40 9.84
CA GLN A 28 -16.94 0.02 8.46
C GLN A 28 -15.52 -0.54 8.33
N THR A 29 -15.38 -1.41 7.34
CA THR A 29 -14.09 -1.95 6.88
C THR A 29 -13.90 -1.63 5.41
N ALA A 30 -12.67 -1.27 5.03
CA ALA A 30 -12.26 -1.03 3.65
C ALA A 30 -10.89 -1.66 3.39
N GLN A 31 -10.60 -1.94 2.12
CA GLN A 31 -9.34 -2.55 1.70
C GLN A 31 -8.43 -1.48 1.08
N LEU A 32 -7.21 -1.36 1.61
CA LEU A 32 -6.12 -0.65 0.94
C LEU A 32 -5.27 -1.63 0.15
N LYS A 33 -4.80 -1.21 -1.01
CA LYS A 33 -3.84 -1.94 -1.82
C LYS A 33 -2.60 -1.12 -2.04
N ALA A 34 -1.45 -1.77 -2.04
CA ALA A 34 -0.18 -1.13 -2.35
C ALA A 34 0.38 -1.69 -3.64
N TYR A 35 0.97 -0.82 -4.45
CA TYR A 35 1.55 -1.17 -5.74
C TYR A 35 2.94 -0.58 -5.89
N LEU A 36 3.87 -1.38 -6.43
CA LEU A 36 5.08 -0.85 -7.03
C LEU A 36 4.79 -0.48 -8.47
N VAL A 37 5.18 0.73 -8.85
CA VAL A 37 5.13 1.19 -10.24
C VAL A 37 6.54 1.17 -10.77
N TRP A 38 6.77 0.39 -11.82
CA TRP A 38 8.05 0.25 -12.50
C TRP A 38 8.28 1.41 -13.48
N MET A 39 9.54 1.67 -13.85
CA MET A 39 9.89 2.72 -14.82
C MET A 39 9.22 2.55 -16.20
N ASP A 40 8.84 1.33 -16.56
CA ASP A 40 8.12 1.00 -17.79
C ASP A 40 6.58 1.15 -17.66
N GLY A 41 6.10 1.61 -16.50
CA GLY A 41 4.69 1.83 -16.18
C GLY A 41 3.94 0.57 -15.75
N ARG A 42 4.59 -0.61 -15.69
CA ARG A 42 3.95 -1.79 -15.11
C ARG A 42 3.69 -1.56 -13.63
N GLU A 43 2.62 -2.17 -13.13
CA GLU A 43 2.27 -2.17 -11.72
C GLU A 43 2.31 -3.58 -11.15
N GLU A 44 2.88 -3.74 -9.96
CA GLU A 44 2.90 -4.99 -9.21
C GLU A 44 2.21 -4.79 -7.87
N GLU A 45 1.19 -5.60 -7.56
CA GLU A 45 0.53 -5.56 -6.25
C GLU A 45 1.46 -6.15 -5.17
N ILE A 46 1.69 -5.36 -4.13
CA ILE A 46 2.58 -5.69 -3.01
C ILE A 46 1.89 -5.63 -1.65
N THR A 47 0.55 -5.56 -1.62
CA THR A 47 -0.26 -5.36 -0.40
C THR A 47 0.15 -6.24 0.78
N GLU A 48 0.41 -7.54 0.55
CA GLU A 48 0.80 -8.49 1.60
C GLU A 48 2.28 -8.43 2.01
N ARG A 49 3.12 -7.77 1.20
CA ARG A 49 4.55 -7.54 1.47
C ARG A 49 4.81 -6.20 2.14
N VAL A 50 3.80 -5.33 2.23
CA VAL A 50 3.88 -4.04 2.89
C VAL A 50 3.70 -4.19 4.38
N ARG A 51 4.54 -3.48 5.15
CA ARG A 51 4.29 -3.26 6.56
C ARG A 51 3.33 -2.08 6.72
N TRP A 52 2.11 -2.40 7.12
CA TRP A 52 1.06 -1.43 7.42
C TRP A 52 1.12 -0.98 8.88
N SER A 53 0.92 0.31 9.13
CA SER A 53 0.76 0.86 10.47
C SER A 53 -0.16 2.09 10.47
N THR A 54 -0.59 2.51 11.66
CA THR A 54 -1.37 3.73 11.87
C THR A 54 -0.80 4.49 13.07
N GLU A 55 -0.84 5.81 12.99
CA GLU A 55 -0.45 6.69 14.10
C GLU A 55 -1.60 6.89 15.12
N GLN A 56 -2.84 6.54 14.75
CA GLN A 56 -4.03 6.76 15.57
C GLN A 56 -4.81 5.45 15.81
N PRO A 57 -4.24 4.47 16.52
CA PRO A 57 -4.91 3.18 16.77
C PRO A 57 -6.18 3.28 17.61
N GLN A 58 -6.43 4.43 18.27
CA GLN A 58 -7.66 4.70 19.00
C GLN A 58 -8.85 5.01 18.07
N ILE A 59 -8.59 5.43 16.81
CA ILE A 59 -9.62 5.80 15.82
C ILE A 59 -9.99 4.59 14.96
N GLY A 60 -8.99 3.83 14.55
CA GLY A 60 -9.14 2.64 13.73
C GLY A 60 -7.86 1.82 13.67
N THR A 61 -7.93 0.66 13.03
CA THR A 61 -6.81 -0.27 12.87
C THR A 61 -6.63 -0.64 11.41
N ILE A 62 -5.43 -1.12 11.07
CA ILE A 62 -5.14 -1.73 9.77
C ILE A 62 -4.50 -3.10 9.97
N SER A 63 -4.95 -4.10 9.21
CA SER A 63 -4.40 -5.46 9.25
C SER A 63 -3.14 -5.59 8.38
N LYS A 64 -2.42 -6.70 8.54
CA LYS A 64 -1.29 -7.05 7.64
C LYS A 64 -1.70 -7.23 6.19
N SER A 65 -2.97 -7.54 5.92
CA SER A 65 -3.50 -7.68 4.57
C SER A 65 -4.00 -6.35 4.00
N GLY A 66 -3.81 -5.22 4.70
CA GLY A 66 -4.29 -3.90 4.26
C GLY A 66 -5.76 -3.59 4.56
N ALA A 67 -6.43 -4.39 5.40
CA ALA A 67 -7.82 -4.14 5.76
C ALA A 67 -7.91 -3.10 6.88
N VAL A 68 -8.51 -1.95 6.59
CA VAL A 68 -8.74 -0.83 7.52
C VAL A 68 -10.11 -0.98 8.16
N THR A 69 -10.18 -0.87 9.48
CA THR A 69 -11.44 -0.83 10.24
C THR A 69 -11.48 0.42 11.10
N VAL A 70 -12.56 1.19 11.02
CA VAL A 70 -12.74 2.42 11.82
C VAL A 70 -13.67 2.14 12.99
N ALA A 71 -13.26 2.50 14.20
CA ALA A 71 -14.02 2.26 15.43
C ALA A 71 -14.76 3.50 15.92
N VAL A 72 -14.17 4.69 15.75
CA VAL A 72 -14.75 5.97 16.17
C VAL A 72 -14.49 7.06 15.13
N VAL A 73 -15.24 8.15 15.21
CA VAL A 73 -15.07 9.31 14.31
C VAL A 73 -13.74 10.00 14.60
N GLY A 74 -13.01 10.34 13.54
CA GLY A 74 -11.76 11.09 13.63
C GLY A 74 -10.95 11.01 12.34
N THR A 75 -9.72 11.51 12.38
CA THR A 75 -8.77 11.44 11.26
C THR A 75 -7.66 10.46 11.61
N MET A 76 -7.46 9.47 10.73
CA MET A 76 -6.44 8.44 10.88
C MET A 76 -5.51 8.47 9.66
N THR A 77 -4.21 8.45 9.90
CA THR A 77 -3.16 8.30 8.89
C THR A 77 -2.68 6.86 8.87
N VAL A 78 -2.72 6.24 7.69
CA VAL A 78 -2.12 4.92 7.45
C VAL A 78 -0.76 5.09 6.79
N LEU A 79 0.25 4.41 7.33
CA LEU A 79 1.59 4.34 6.76
C LEU A 79 1.81 2.97 6.12
N ALA A 80 2.39 2.98 4.93
CA ALA A 80 2.81 1.81 4.18
C ALA A 80 4.34 1.86 4.01
N GLN A 81 5.03 0.81 4.45
CA GLN A 81 6.48 0.68 4.29
C GLN A 81 6.80 -0.60 3.51
N TYR A 82 7.63 -0.48 2.48
CA TYR A 82 8.10 -1.59 1.65
C TYR A 82 9.61 -1.46 1.44
N GLY A 83 10.34 -2.56 1.62
CA GLY A 83 11.80 -2.56 1.66
C GLY A 83 12.36 -2.33 3.07
N GLU A 84 13.69 -2.35 3.19
CA GLU A 84 14.42 -2.01 4.44
C GLU A 84 14.58 -0.50 4.62
#